data_AF-A0AAU3U298-F1
#
_entry.id   AF-A0AAU3U298-F1
#
_cell.length_a   1.000
_cell.length_b   1.000
_cell.length_c   1.000
_cell.angle_alpha   90.00
_cell.angle_beta   90.00
_cell.angle_gamma   90.00
#
_symmetry.space_group_name_H-M   'P 1'
#
loop_
_entity.id
_entity.type
_entity.pdbx_description
1 polymer ?
#
loop_
_entity_poly.entity_id
_entity_poly.type
_entity_poly.pdbx_seq_one_letter_code
_entity_poly.pdbx_strand_id
1 'polypeptide(L)'
;MASRSVLHPGAWWLWSLGLGTAATRTTNPLLLALLIATSAYVVATCRTRAPWSRSYSAFLKLALAVLVIRLFFAVALGSPIPGTHVIVTLPELPLPHWAQGIRLGGKVTAESLTFAFYDGLKLATLLICVGAANALANPSRLLKSLPGALYETGVAVVVALTFAPHLIADVQRLRAARRLRGRPDSGLRGLLQVGLPVLAGALERSVALAAAMDARGYGRSAEVATGVRRTTAALTLGGLLGVCAGTYGLLTAEGGTYGLPLLLAGVAAALAGLRLGGRRSLRTRYRPDRWDLRAWLVAGSGAAVAALLTLAAADDPQALHPGVVPLVAPTLPLWPAAAVLLGLLPSFVAPKEPS
;
A
#
# COMPACT_ATOMS: atom_id res chain seq x y z
N MET A 1 17.30 -0.28 -32.97
CA MET A 1 16.21 0.10 -32.03
C MET A 1 16.60 -0.35 -30.63
N ALA A 2 17.18 0.53 -29.82
CA ALA A 2 17.60 0.21 -28.46
C ALA A 2 16.38 -0.13 -27.60
N SER A 3 16.40 -1.28 -26.93
CA SER A 3 15.33 -1.69 -26.02
C SER A 3 15.21 -0.67 -24.88
N ARG A 4 14.14 0.13 -24.89
CA ARG A 4 13.81 1.05 -23.79
C ARG A 4 13.74 0.25 -22.49
N SER A 5 14.63 0.55 -21.54
CA SER A 5 14.72 -0.16 -20.26
C SER A 5 13.51 0.21 -19.41
N VAL A 6 12.56 -0.70 -19.31
CA VAL A 6 11.38 -0.52 -18.46
C VAL A 6 11.81 -0.69 -17.01
N LEU A 7 11.56 0.31 -16.16
CA LEU A 7 11.84 0.25 -14.73
C LEU A 7 11.20 -0.99 -14.08
N HIS A 8 11.94 -1.59 -13.14
CA HIS A 8 11.46 -2.73 -12.37
C HIS A 8 10.30 -2.30 -11.45
N PRO A 9 9.12 -2.96 -11.48
CA PRO A 9 7.95 -2.54 -10.69
C PRO A 9 8.21 -2.47 -9.18
N GLY A 10 9.06 -3.36 -8.67
CA GLY A 10 9.48 -3.37 -7.27
C GLY A 10 10.18 -2.10 -6.82
N ALA A 11 10.86 -1.36 -7.72
CA ALA A 11 11.54 -0.12 -7.36
C ALA A 11 10.54 0.99 -7.01
N TRP A 12 9.43 1.10 -7.76
CA TRP A 12 8.34 2.04 -7.46
C TRP A 12 7.64 1.73 -6.13
N TRP A 13 7.47 0.44 -5.82
CA TRP A 13 6.94 0.00 -4.53
C TRP A 13 7.88 0.32 -3.38
N LEU A 14 9.17 0.01 -3.49
CA LEU A 14 10.16 0.35 -2.46
C LEU A 14 10.25 1.87 -2.25
N TRP A 15 10.26 2.64 -3.33
CA TRP A 15 10.27 4.10 -3.26
C TRP A 15 9.04 4.63 -2.51
N SER A 16 7.85 4.17 -2.90
CA SER A 16 6.60 4.61 -2.30
C SER A 16 6.42 4.15 -0.86
N LEU A 17 6.88 2.93 -0.53
CA LEU A 17 6.90 2.45 0.85
C LEU A 17 7.87 3.28 1.69
N GLY A 18 9.01 3.69 1.12
CA GLY A 18 9.94 4.63 1.75
C GLY A 18 9.28 5.97 2.12
N LEU A 19 8.57 6.59 1.17
CA LEU A 19 7.77 7.80 1.45
C LEU A 19 6.67 7.56 2.49
N GLY A 20 6.00 6.40 2.44
CA GLY A 20 5.02 6.00 3.44
C GLY A 20 5.64 5.86 4.83
N THR A 21 6.79 5.20 4.96
CA THR A 21 7.51 5.10 6.22
C THR A 21 7.96 6.46 6.75
N ALA A 22 8.40 7.37 5.89
CA ALA A 22 8.69 8.75 6.29
C ALA A 22 7.45 9.47 6.84
N ALA A 23 6.29 9.31 6.18
CA ALA A 23 5.02 9.86 6.67
C ALA A 23 4.62 9.30 8.05
N THR A 24 5.00 8.06 8.38
CA THR A 24 4.72 7.51 9.73
C THR A 24 5.49 8.22 10.84
N ARG A 25 6.61 8.88 10.51
CA ARG A 25 7.53 9.53 11.46
C ARG A 25 7.25 11.01 11.70
N THR A 26 6.22 11.58 11.09
CA THR A 26 5.88 12.99 11.28
C THR A 26 4.37 13.21 11.35
N THR A 27 3.97 14.20 12.14
CA THR A 27 2.61 14.78 12.12
C THR A 27 2.64 16.24 11.66
N ASN A 28 3.80 16.76 11.26
CA ASN A 28 3.96 18.12 10.75
C ASN A 28 3.23 18.24 9.39
N PRO A 29 2.19 19.10 9.30
CA PRO A 29 1.37 19.18 8.10
C PRO A 29 2.15 19.68 6.88
N LEU A 30 3.20 20.50 7.07
CA LEU A 30 4.01 21.02 5.98
C LEU A 30 4.88 19.92 5.36
N LEU A 31 5.46 19.03 6.19
CA LEU A 31 6.23 17.88 5.70
C LEU A 31 5.32 16.84 5.03
N LEU A 32 4.13 16.60 5.58
CA LEU A 32 3.14 15.71 4.96
C LEU A 32 2.65 16.27 3.62
N ALA A 33 2.35 17.57 3.55
CA ALA A 33 1.99 18.25 2.31
C ALA A 33 3.15 18.19 1.28
N LEU A 34 4.39 18.35 1.73
CA LEU A 34 5.56 18.20 0.90
C LEU A 34 5.63 16.77 0.33
N LEU A 35 5.54 15.72 1.16
CA LEU A 35 5.51 14.31 0.73
C LEU A 35 4.40 14.04 -0.30
N ILE A 36 3.20 14.57 -0.07
CA ILE A 36 2.08 14.48 -1.01
C ILE A 36 2.48 15.13 -2.33
N ALA A 37 3.01 16.36 -2.30
CA ALA A 37 3.45 17.08 -3.49
C ALA A 37 4.57 16.34 -4.24
N THR A 38 5.57 15.79 -3.54
CA THR A 38 6.65 14.97 -4.12
C THR A 38 6.05 13.77 -4.84
N SER A 39 5.13 13.06 -4.19
CA SER A 39 4.48 11.88 -4.75
C SER A 39 3.63 12.23 -5.97
N ALA A 40 2.86 13.32 -5.90
CA ALA A 40 1.99 13.80 -6.97
C ALA A 40 2.82 14.24 -8.18
N TYR A 41 3.92 14.94 -7.95
CA TYR A 41 4.83 15.39 -9.01
C TYR A 41 5.46 14.19 -9.73
N VAL A 42 6.02 13.23 -8.99
CA VAL A 42 6.61 12.02 -9.59
C VAL A 42 5.56 11.21 -10.35
N VAL A 43 4.35 11.06 -9.81
CA VAL A 43 3.25 10.41 -10.54
C VAL A 43 2.90 11.19 -11.81
N ALA A 44 2.81 12.52 -11.76
CA ALA A 44 2.47 13.34 -12.91
C ALA A 44 3.53 13.23 -14.02
N THR A 45 4.82 13.20 -13.67
CA THR A 45 5.93 13.14 -14.63
C THR A 45 6.22 11.73 -15.15
N CYS A 46 5.97 10.70 -14.35
CA CYS A 46 6.40 9.33 -14.64
C CYS A 46 5.24 8.36 -14.94
N ARG A 47 3.98 8.78 -14.81
CA ARG A 47 2.83 7.92 -15.15
C ARG A 47 2.78 7.61 -16.65
N THR A 48 2.51 6.36 -16.97
CA THR A 48 2.20 5.91 -18.34
C THR A 48 0.71 6.11 -18.62
N ARG A 49 0.32 6.33 -19.89
CA ARG A 49 -1.10 6.50 -20.31
C ARG A 49 -1.84 5.16 -20.32
N ALA A 50 -1.97 4.53 -19.16
CA ALA A 50 -2.61 3.24 -19.02
C ALA A 50 -3.78 3.27 -18.01
N PRO A 51 -4.71 2.30 -18.02
CA PRO A 51 -5.92 2.34 -17.17
C PRO A 51 -5.61 2.47 -15.67
N TRP A 52 -4.51 1.85 -15.20
CA TRP A 52 -4.03 1.94 -13.82
C TRP A 52 -3.52 3.33 -13.41
N SER A 53 -3.25 4.24 -14.36
CA SER A 53 -2.88 5.62 -14.04
C SER A 53 -4.00 6.40 -13.34
N ARG A 54 -5.26 5.99 -13.51
CA ARG A 54 -6.42 6.58 -12.82
C ARG A 54 -6.48 6.21 -11.34
N SER A 55 -5.75 5.17 -10.92
CA SER A 55 -5.70 4.73 -9.52
C SER A 55 -5.27 5.87 -8.60
N TYR A 56 -4.28 6.69 -8.99
CA TYR A 56 -3.83 7.80 -8.15
C TYR A 56 -4.96 8.77 -7.78
N SER A 57 -5.80 9.14 -8.76
CA SER A 57 -6.95 10.02 -8.50
C SER A 57 -8.00 9.35 -7.59
N ALA A 58 -8.21 8.04 -7.73
CA ALA A 58 -9.10 7.31 -6.84
C ALA A 58 -8.57 7.27 -5.39
N PHE A 59 -7.27 7.03 -5.22
CA PHE A 59 -6.62 7.05 -3.90
C PHE A 59 -6.60 8.45 -3.28
N LEU A 60 -6.41 9.52 -4.06
CA LEU A 60 -6.56 10.91 -3.60
C LEU A 60 -7.98 11.21 -3.11
N LYS A 61 -9.01 10.79 -3.86
CA LYS A 61 -10.41 10.96 -3.45
C LYS A 61 -10.71 10.19 -2.16
N LEU A 62 -10.20 8.96 -2.04
CA LEU A 62 -10.37 8.15 -0.84
C LEU A 62 -9.61 8.76 0.36
N ALA A 63 -8.43 9.32 0.15
CA ALA A 63 -7.66 10.04 1.17
C ALA A 63 -8.39 11.29 1.66
N LEU A 64 -8.95 12.07 0.73
CA LEU A 64 -9.79 13.21 1.08
C LEU A 64 -11.04 12.78 1.84
N ALA A 65 -11.72 11.72 1.42
CA ALA A 65 -12.89 11.19 2.12
C ALA A 65 -12.54 10.75 3.56
N VAL A 66 -11.43 10.03 3.75
CA VAL A 66 -10.95 9.62 5.08
C VAL A 66 -10.65 10.84 5.96
N LEU A 67 -9.99 11.86 5.41
CA LEU A 67 -9.71 13.11 6.13
C LEU A 67 -11.00 13.82 6.56
N VAL A 68 -11.96 13.98 5.65
CA VAL A 68 -13.25 14.63 5.92
C VAL A 68 -14.05 13.85 6.97
N ILE A 69 -14.12 12.52 6.83
CA ILE A 69 -14.80 11.65 7.80
C ILE A 69 -14.13 11.77 9.18
N ARG A 70 -12.80 11.82 9.24
CA ARG A 70 -12.07 11.98 10.50
C ARG A 70 -12.34 13.34 11.16
N LEU A 71 -12.34 14.42 10.38
CA LEU A 71 -12.69 15.76 10.87
C LEU A 71 -14.15 15.81 11.35
N PHE A 72 -15.07 15.19 10.59
CA PHE A 72 -16.47 15.08 10.98
C PHE A 72 -16.62 14.37 12.32
N PHE A 73 -15.96 13.21 12.51
CA PHE A 73 -16.00 12.50 13.78
C PHE A 73 -15.33 13.28 14.92
N ALA A 74 -14.25 14.02 14.65
CA ALA A 74 -13.62 14.89 15.66
C ALA A 74 -14.55 16.01 16.12
N VAL A 75 -15.36 16.57 15.20
CA VAL A 75 -16.37 17.58 15.51
C VAL A 75 -17.58 16.96 16.22
N ALA A 76 -18.05 15.80 15.78
CA ALA A 76 -19.27 15.17 16.27
C ALA A 76 -19.12 14.48 17.64
N LEU A 77 -17.98 13.81 17.90
CA LEU A 77 -17.71 13.14 19.17
C LEU A 77 -17.05 14.07 20.21
N GLY A 78 -16.65 15.28 19.79
CA GLY A 78 -15.74 16.10 20.57
C GLY A 78 -14.37 15.42 20.75
N SER A 79 -13.39 16.18 21.24
CA SER A 79 -12.06 15.65 21.51
C SER A 79 -11.72 15.81 22.99
N PRO A 80 -11.05 14.83 23.62
CA PRO A 80 -10.55 14.95 24.98
C PRO A 80 -9.35 15.90 25.10
N ILE A 81 -8.91 16.52 24.00
CA ILE A 81 -7.76 17.43 23.99
C ILE A 81 -8.14 18.76 24.67
N PRO A 82 -7.41 19.18 25.73
CA PRO A 82 -7.60 20.49 26.34
C PRO A 82 -7.32 21.58 25.30
N GLY A 83 -8.27 22.48 25.09
CA GLY A 83 -8.10 23.62 24.18
C GLY A 83 -8.69 24.89 24.78
N THR A 84 -8.02 26.01 24.56
CA THR A 84 -8.45 27.32 25.05
C THR A 84 -9.29 28.05 24.02
N HIS A 85 -9.13 27.73 22.73
CA HIS A 85 -9.81 28.41 21.63
C HIS A 85 -11.05 27.63 21.16
N VAL A 86 -12.22 27.95 21.71
CA VAL A 86 -13.50 27.36 21.30
C VAL A 86 -13.98 28.01 20.00
N ILE A 87 -14.22 27.21 18.96
CA ILE A 87 -14.77 27.68 17.68
C ILE A 87 -16.30 27.55 17.68
N VAL A 88 -16.82 26.38 18.05
CA VAL A 88 -18.27 26.07 18.05
C VAL A 88 -18.61 25.29 19.30
N THR A 89 -19.78 25.54 19.87
CA THR A 89 -20.35 24.69 20.93
C THR A 89 -21.55 23.95 20.36
N LEU A 90 -21.46 22.63 20.29
CA LEU A 90 -22.59 21.77 19.92
C LEU A 90 -23.35 21.37 21.19
N PRO A 91 -24.70 21.26 21.12
CA PRO A 91 -25.50 20.81 22.24
C PRO A 91 -25.05 19.41 22.69
N GLU A 92 -24.70 19.28 23.96
CA GLU A 92 -24.28 18.02 24.54
C GLU A 92 -25.51 17.13 24.73
N LEU A 93 -25.52 15.96 24.08
CA LEU A 93 -26.54 14.95 24.34
C LEU A 93 -26.12 14.14 25.57
N PRO A 94 -26.90 14.15 26.67
CA PRO A 94 -26.61 13.32 27.82
C PRO A 94 -26.77 11.85 27.42
N LEU A 95 -25.64 11.16 27.25
CA LEU A 95 -25.64 9.74 26.92
C LEU A 95 -25.86 8.90 28.18
N PRO A 96 -26.54 7.74 28.06
CA PRO A 96 -26.77 6.84 29.18
C PRO A 96 -25.47 6.38 29.86
N HIS A 97 -25.54 5.96 31.13
CA HIS A 97 -24.39 5.56 31.97
C HIS A 97 -23.44 4.50 31.35
N TRP A 98 -23.91 3.74 30.35
CA TRP A 98 -23.13 2.69 29.68
C TRP A 98 -22.27 3.24 28.52
N ALA A 99 -22.49 4.49 28.11
CA ALA A 99 -21.78 5.20 27.04
C ALA A 99 -21.03 6.44 27.55
N GLN A 100 -20.68 6.50 28.84
CA GLN A 100 -19.98 7.64 29.46
C GLN A 100 -18.59 7.95 28.87
N GLY A 101 -18.01 7.03 28.08
CA GLY A 101 -16.74 7.23 27.37
C GLY A 101 -16.87 7.96 26.02
N ILE A 102 -18.08 8.14 25.50
CA ILE A 102 -18.35 8.84 24.24
C ILE A 102 -19.10 10.12 24.60
N ARG A 103 -18.58 11.28 24.21
CA ARG A 103 -19.35 12.53 24.25
C ARG A 103 -19.93 12.72 22.84
N LEU A 104 -21.21 13.05 22.73
CA LEU A 104 -21.82 13.44 21.45
C LEU A 104 -22.12 14.94 21.54
N GLY A 105 -21.39 15.73 20.77
CA GLY A 105 -21.39 17.19 20.88
C GLY A 105 -20.38 17.74 21.91
N GLY A 106 -20.58 19.00 22.31
CA GLY A 106 -19.71 19.73 23.23
C GLY A 106 -18.89 20.84 22.57
N LYS A 107 -17.90 21.36 23.31
CA LYS A 107 -17.01 22.44 22.84
C LYS A 107 -16.03 21.90 21.79
N VAL A 108 -16.15 22.37 20.55
CA VAL A 108 -15.19 22.12 19.47
C VAL A 108 -14.12 23.20 19.53
N THR A 109 -12.90 22.78 19.87
CA THR A 109 -11.74 23.67 20.01
C THR A 109 -10.87 23.66 18.75
N ALA A 110 -10.18 24.76 18.48
CA ALA A 110 -9.24 24.86 17.35
C ALA A 110 -8.10 23.84 17.48
N GLU A 111 -7.64 23.59 18.70
CA GLU A 111 -6.61 22.61 19.06
C GLU A 111 -7.05 21.19 18.68
N SER A 112 -8.29 20.82 19.01
CA SER A 112 -8.84 19.50 18.68
C SER A 112 -8.98 19.26 17.18
N LEU A 113 -9.44 20.27 16.45
CA LEU A 113 -9.61 20.19 15.00
C LEU A 113 -8.25 20.11 14.30
N THR A 114 -7.27 20.89 14.78
CA THR A 114 -5.90 20.88 14.27
C THR A 114 -5.22 19.54 14.51
N PHE A 115 -5.39 18.94 15.69
CA PHE A 115 -4.90 17.59 15.99
C PHE A 115 -5.51 16.54 15.07
N ALA A 116 -6.84 16.54 14.94
CA ALA A 116 -7.56 15.60 14.06
C ALA A 116 -7.15 15.79 12.59
N PHE A 117 -6.88 17.03 12.18
CA PHE A 117 -6.36 17.35 10.86
C PHE A 117 -4.95 16.79 10.65
N TYR A 118 -4.02 16.98 11.59
CA TYR A 118 -2.64 16.48 11.49
C TYR A 118 -2.60 14.95 11.38
N ASP A 119 -3.32 14.25 12.25
CA ASP A 119 -3.37 12.79 12.18
C ASP A 119 -4.15 12.29 10.95
N GLY A 120 -5.21 13.00 10.54
CA GLY A 120 -5.96 12.70 9.34
C GLY A 120 -5.10 12.83 8.08
N LEU A 121 -4.29 13.89 8.02
CA LEU A 121 -3.38 14.16 6.92
C LEU A 121 -2.27 13.09 6.86
N LYS A 122 -1.82 12.57 8.00
CA LYS A 122 -0.88 11.44 8.06
C LYS A 122 -1.47 10.20 7.39
N LEU A 123 -2.71 9.81 7.75
CA LEU A 123 -3.39 8.68 7.12
C LEU A 123 -3.64 8.91 5.63
N ALA A 124 -4.05 10.13 5.25
CA ALA A 124 -4.25 10.53 3.86
C ALA A 124 -2.94 10.38 3.06
N THR A 125 -1.80 10.81 3.62
CA THR A 125 -0.49 10.71 2.99
C THR A 125 -0.09 9.24 2.76
N LEU A 126 -0.29 8.36 3.74
CA LEU A 126 -0.02 6.92 3.61
C LEU A 126 -0.81 6.31 2.45
N LEU A 127 -2.08 6.66 2.35
CA LEU A 127 -2.95 6.19 1.30
C LEU A 127 -2.57 6.74 -0.08
N ILE A 128 -2.15 8.00 -0.15
CA ILE A 128 -1.63 8.63 -1.39
C ILE A 128 -0.33 7.95 -1.84
N CYS A 129 0.57 7.60 -0.92
CA CYS A 129 1.75 6.79 -1.23
C CYS A 129 1.35 5.46 -1.87
N VAL A 130 0.45 4.68 -1.25
CA VAL A 130 -0.05 3.43 -1.84
C VAL A 130 -0.67 3.66 -3.24
N GLY A 131 -1.40 4.76 -3.40
CA GLY A 131 -1.91 5.19 -4.70
C GLY A 131 -0.82 5.47 -5.73
N ALA A 132 0.29 6.09 -5.33
CA ALA A 132 1.43 6.37 -6.18
C ALA A 132 2.11 5.07 -6.64
N ALA A 133 2.33 4.12 -5.73
CA ALA A 133 2.86 2.79 -6.08
C ALA A 133 1.99 2.09 -7.14
N ASN A 134 0.67 2.08 -6.94
CA ASN A 134 -0.28 1.44 -7.86
C ASN A 134 -0.42 2.17 -9.21
N ALA A 135 -0.20 3.48 -9.25
CA ALA A 135 -0.24 4.26 -10.49
C ALA A 135 1.03 4.09 -11.34
N LEU A 136 2.18 3.92 -10.68
CA LEU A 136 3.50 3.83 -11.32
C LEU A 136 3.92 2.38 -11.64
N ALA A 137 3.51 1.40 -10.83
CA ALA A 137 3.86 0.00 -11.00
C ALA A 137 2.73 -0.78 -11.69
N ASN A 138 3.06 -1.53 -12.74
CA ASN A 138 2.11 -2.48 -13.35
C ASN A 138 1.93 -3.71 -12.42
N PRO A 139 0.72 -3.97 -11.89
CA PRO A 139 0.48 -5.05 -10.94
C PRO A 139 0.78 -6.44 -11.52
N SER A 140 0.49 -6.66 -12.80
CA SER A 140 0.79 -7.93 -13.47
C SER A 140 2.29 -8.18 -13.62
N ARG A 141 3.09 -7.12 -13.82
CA ARG A 141 4.56 -7.23 -13.86
C ARG A 141 5.14 -7.47 -12.47
N LEU A 142 4.59 -6.82 -11.44
CA LEU A 142 5.00 -7.07 -10.06
C LEU A 142 4.81 -8.55 -9.68
N LEU A 143 3.65 -9.14 -10.01
CA LEU A 143 3.40 -10.56 -9.77
C LEU A 143 4.38 -11.46 -10.53
N LYS A 144 4.74 -11.11 -11.78
CA LYS A 144 5.75 -11.86 -12.55
C LYS A 144 7.15 -11.78 -11.94
N SER A 145 7.44 -10.73 -11.16
CA SER A 145 8.72 -10.51 -10.48
C SER A 145 8.84 -11.20 -9.12
N LEU A 146 7.74 -11.73 -8.58
CA LEU A 146 7.75 -12.49 -7.32
C LEU A 146 8.75 -13.66 -7.36
N PRO A 147 9.36 -13.99 -6.21
CA PRO A 147 10.28 -15.13 -6.11
C PRO A 147 9.57 -16.44 -6.48
N GLY A 148 10.34 -17.39 -7.03
CA GLY A 148 9.80 -18.68 -7.48
C GLY A 148 9.10 -19.49 -6.38
N ALA A 149 9.41 -19.23 -5.10
CA ALA A 149 8.71 -19.83 -3.97
C ALA A 149 7.20 -19.53 -3.94
N LEU A 150 6.77 -18.39 -4.51
CA LEU A 150 5.38 -17.97 -4.59
C LEU A 150 4.78 -18.29 -5.96
N TYR A 151 5.38 -19.18 -6.74
CA TYR A 151 4.96 -19.42 -8.13
C TYR A 151 3.52 -19.88 -8.25
N GLU A 152 3.10 -20.86 -7.45
CA GLU A 152 1.73 -21.40 -7.49
C GLU A 152 0.70 -20.32 -7.15
N THR A 153 0.96 -19.55 -6.08
CA THR A 153 0.14 -18.39 -5.71
C THR A 153 0.15 -17.33 -6.81
N GLY A 154 1.31 -17.03 -7.39
CA GLY A 154 1.48 -16.05 -8.45
C GLY A 154 0.71 -16.42 -9.72
N VAL A 155 0.74 -17.68 -10.13
CA VAL A 155 -0.05 -18.20 -11.26
C VAL A 155 -1.54 -18.07 -10.96
N ALA A 156 -1.99 -18.47 -9.77
CA ALA A 156 -3.39 -18.34 -9.37
C ALA A 156 -3.86 -16.88 -9.44
N VAL A 157 -3.07 -15.92 -8.94
CA VAL A 157 -3.41 -14.49 -9.00
C VAL A 157 -3.38 -13.95 -10.43
N VAL A 158 -2.39 -14.31 -11.25
CA VAL A 158 -2.32 -13.88 -12.66
C VAL A 158 -3.50 -14.43 -13.46
N VAL A 159 -3.87 -15.69 -13.24
CA VAL A 159 -5.06 -16.32 -13.80
C VAL A 159 -6.29 -15.53 -13.35
N ALA A 160 -6.49 -15.31 -12.05
CA ALA A 160 -7.63 -14.55 -11.52
C ALA A 160 -7.73 -13.14 -12.13
N LEU A 161 -6.63 -12.40 -12.22
CA LEU A 161 -6.59 -11.07 -12.84
C LEU A 161 -6.93 -11.10 -14.33
N THR A 162 -6.58 -12.18 -15.03
CA THR A 162 -6.92 -12.36 -16.45
C THR A 162 -8.40 -12.71 -16.62
N PHE A 163 -8.98 -13.52 -15.74
CA PHE A 163 -10.39 -13.91 -15.79
C PHE A 163 -11.34 -12.83 -15.24
N ALA A 164 -10.90 -11.95 -14.35
CA ALA A 164 -11.70 -10.87 -13.78
C ALA A 164 -12.48 -10.02 -14.82
N PRO A 165 -11.83 -9.46 -15.87
CA PRO A 165 -12.56 -8.70 -16.90
C PRO A 165 -13.58 -9.55 -17.66
N HIS A 166 -13.29 -10.84 -17.88
CA HIS A 166 -14.21 -11.77 -18.54
C HIS A 166 -15.46 -12.01 -17.70
N LEU A 167 -15.30 -12.22 -16.38
CA LEU A 167 -16.42 -12.39 -15.45
C LEU A 167 -17.30 -11.15 -15.38
N ILE A 168 -16.70 -9.95 -15.40
CA ILE A 168 -17.46 -8.69 -15.42
C ILE A 168 -18.30 -8.60 -16.71
N ALA A 169 -17.71 -8.94 -17.86
CA ALA A 169 -18.43 -8.95 -19.13
C ALA A 169 -19.58 -9.97 -19.15
N ASP A 170 -19.37 -11.17 -18.58
CA ASP A 170 -20.42 -12.19 -18.43
C ASP A 170 -21.59 -11.69 -17.56
N VAL A 171 -21.27 -11.08 -16.41
CA VAL A 171 -22.27 -10.47 -15.53
C VAL A 171 -23.07 -9.40 -16.25
N GLN A 172 -22.40 -8.52 -17.01
CA GLN A 172 -23.06 -7.47 -17.78
C GLN A 172 -23.98 -8.04 -18.87
N ARG A 173 -23.52 -9.03 -19.63
CA ARG A 173 -24.32 -9.75 -20.64
C ARG A 173 -25.56 -10.41 -20.02
N LEU A 174 -25.38 -11.09 -18.89
CA LEU A 174 -26.47 -11.79 -18.23
C LEU A 174 -27.50 -10.82 -17.62
N ARG A 175 -27.05 -9.70 -17.05
CA ARG A 175 -27.95 -8.62 -16.60
C ARG A 175 -28.75 -8.06 -17.77
N ALA A 176 -28.11 -7.76 -18.91
CA ALA A 176 -28.78 -7.26 -20.10
C ALA A 176 -29.83 -8.24 -20.65
N ALA A 177 -29.49 -9.52 -20.79
CA ALA A 177 -30.40 -10.56 -21.26
C ALA A 177 -31.65 -10.71 -20.35
N ARG A 178 -31.50 -10.51 -19.04
CA ARG A 178 -32.63 -10.56 -18.10
C ARG A 178 -33.51 -9.33 -18.15
N ARG A 179 -32.92 -8.14 -18.34
CA ARG A 179 -33.67 -6.90 -18.61
C ARG A 179 -34.56 -7.07 -19.85
N LEU A 180 -34.04 -7.65 -20.92
CA LEU A 180 -34.81 -7.96 -22.14
C LEU A 180 -35.94 -8.98 -21.91
N ARG A 181 -35.82 -9.85 -20.89
CA ARG A 181 -36.85 -10.83 -20.51
C ARG A 181 -37.82 -10.31 -19.45
N GLY A 182 -37.79 -9.01 -19.12
CA GLY A 182 -38.64 -8.41 -18.08
C GLY A 182 -38.37 -8.96 -16.67
N ARG A 183 -37.22 -9.63 -16.45
CA ARG A 183 -36.88 -10.23 -15.15
C ARG A 183 -36.13 -9.21 -14.30
N PRO A 184 -36.44 -9.12 -12.99
CA PRO A 184 -35.76 -8.19 -12.09
C PRO A 184 -34.27 -8.54 -12.00
N ASP A 185 -33.41 -7.54 -12.13
CA ASP A 185 -31.96 -7.69 -12.09
C ASP A 185 -31.32 -7.17 -10.78
N SER A 186 -32.12 -6.51 -9.93
CA SER A 186 -31.74 -5.98 -8.61
C SER A 186 -32.21 -6.85 -7.45
N GLY A 187 -31.54 -6.72 -6.29
CA GLY A 187 -31.87 -7.44 -5.06
C GLY A 187 -31.22 -8.83 -4.92
N LEU A 188 -31.43 -9.48 -3.77
CA LEU A 188 -30.77 -10.75 -3.41
C LEU A 188 -31.12 -11.89 -4.39
N ARG A 189 -32.39 -11.98 -4.79
CA ARG A 189 -32.85 -12.95 -5.82
C ARG A 189 -32.23 -12.66 -7.19
N GLY A 190 -32.15 -11.39 -7.57
CA GLY A 190 -31.49 -10.95 -8.80
C GLY A 190 -30.00 -11.30 -8.80
N LEU A 191 -29.32 -11.12 -7.67
CA LEU A 191 -27.91 -11.48 -7.47
C LEU A 191 -27.68 -12.98 -7.58
N LEU A 192 -28.44 -13.82 -6.86
CA LEU A 192 -28.32 -15.28 -6.92
C LEU A 192 -28.53 -15.81 -8.35
N GLN A 193 -29.51 -15.25 -9.07
CA GLN A 193 -29.79 -15.65 -10.45
C GLN A 193 -28.76 -15.16 -11.48
N VAL A 194 -27.92 -14.15 -11.18
CA VAL A 194 -26.74 -13.83 -12.02
C VAL A 194 -25.56 -14.68 -11.59
N GLY A 195 -25.36 -14.77 -10.27
CA GLY A 195 -24.19 -15.36 -9.65
C GLY A 195 -24.07 -16.83 -10.00
N LEU A 196 -25.17 -17.59 -9.89
CA LEU A 196 -25.13 -19.04 -10.12
C LEU A 196 -24.70 -19.41 -11.56
N PRO A 197 -25.27 -18.83 -12.64
CA PRO A 197 -24.79 -19.10 -14.00
C PRO A 197 -23.35 -18.62 -14.25
N VAL A 198 -22.95 -17.48 -13.68
CA VAL A 198 -21.57 -16.97 -13.83
C VAL A 198 -20.58 -17.87 -13.12
N LEU A 199 -20.92 -18.41 -11.94
CA LEU A 199 -20.11 -19.39 -11.23
C LEU A 199 -20.01 -20.71 -12.00
N ALA A 200 -21.11 -21.21 -12.56
CA ALA A 200 -21.09 -22.39 -13.43
C ALA A 200 -20.17 -22.18 -14.64
N GLY A 201 -20.30 -21.05 -15.35
CA GLY A 201 -19.41 -20.72 -16.47
C GLY A 201 -17.96 -20.43 -16.04
N ALA A 202 -17.71 -20.01 -14.79
CA ALA A 202 -16.37 -19.90 -14.24
C ALA A 202 -15.76 -21.29 -13.95
N LEU A 203 -16.56 -22.23 -13.45
CA LEU A 203 -16.14 -23.62 -13.21
C LEU A 203 -15.76 -24.30 -14.53
N GLU A 204 -16.61 -24.22 -15.55
CA GLU A 204 -16.32 -24.77 -16.89
C GLU A 204 -15.01 -24.22 -17.46
N ARG A 205 -14.79 -22.90 -17.38
CA ARG A 205 -13.53 -22.28 -17.81
C ARG A 205 -12.34 -22.69 -16.97
N SER A 206 -12.52 -22.91 -15.67
CA SER A 206 -11.46 -23.39 -14.79
C SER A 206 -11.01 -24.81 -15.16
N VAL A 207 -11.97 -25.69 -15.51
CA VAL A 207 -11.70 -27.05 -16.00
C VAL A 207 -10.98 -27.02 -17.35
N ALA A 208 -11.48 -26.21 -18.29
CA ALA A 208 -10.85 -26.05 -19.59
C ALA A 208 -9.42 -25.49 -19.50
N LEU A 209 -9.21 -24.50 -18.61
CA LEU A 209 -7.90 -23.94 -18.35
C LEU A 209 -6.96 -24.98 -17.72
N ALA A 210 -7.45 -25.75 -16.74
CA ALA A 210 -6.67 -26.80 -16.10
C ALA A 210 -6.21 -27.85 -17.12
N ALA A 211 -7.11 -28.32 -18.00
CA ALA A 211 -6.77 -29.26 -19.07
C ALA A 211 -5.72 -28.66 -20.05
N ALA A 212 -5.87 -27.39 -20.43
CA ALA A 212 -4.90 -26.71 -21.29
C ALA A 212 -3.53 -26.49 -20.61
N MET A 213 -3.53 -26.27 -19.28
CA MET A 213 -2.30 -26.14 -18.49
C MET A 213 -1.58 -27.49 -18.39
N ASP A 214 -2.30 -28.57 -18.11
CA ASP A 214 -1.74 -29.93 -18.02
C ASP A 214 -1.15 -30.39 -19.36
N ALA A 215 -1.85 -30.15 -20.47
CA ALA A 215 -1.34 -30.44 -21.82
C ALA A 215 -0.04 -29.69 -22.17
N ARG A 216 0.18 -28.51 -21.57
CA ARG A 216 1.42 -27.71 -21.72
C ARG A 216 2.50 -28.09 -20.70
N GLY A 217 2.26 -29.08 -19.85
CA GLY A 217 3.18 -29.55 -18.82
C GLY A 217 3.29 -28.65 -17.59
N TYR A 218 2.30 -27.80 -17.33
CA TYR A 218 2.25 -27.04 -16.06
C TYR A 218 2.01 -27.99 -14.88
N GLY A 219 2.58 -27.67 -13.71
CA GLY A 219 2.43 -28.47 -12.48
C GLY A 219 3.56 -29.48 -12.24
N ARG A 220 4.50 -29.64 -13.18
CA ARG A 220 5.74 -30.40 -12.96
C ARG A 220 6.67 -29.62 -12.02
N SER A 221 6.68 -30.01 -10.76
CA SER A 221 7.62 -29.54 -9.75
C SER A 221 8.95 -30.24 -9.89
N ALA A 222 10.07 -29.53 -9.70
CA ALA A 222 11.36 -30.19 -9.57
C ALA A 222 11.37 -31.04 -8.29
N GLU A 223 11.87 -32.28 -8.36
CA GLU A 223 12.11 -33.09 -7.17
C GLU A 223 13.18 -32.40 -6.30
N VAL A 224 12.81 -32.07 -5.07
CA VAL A 224 13.65 -31.31 -4.15
C VAL A 224 13.83 -32.13 -2.89
N ALA A 225 15.09 -32.33 -2.49
CA ALA A 225 15.45 -33.08 -1.30
C ALA A 225 14.66 -32.60 -0.07
N THR A 226 14.18 -33.55 0.75
CA THR A 226 13.38 -33.27 1.95
C THR A 226 14.08 -32.31 2.92
N GLY A 227 15.41 -32.34 3.00
CA GLY A 227 16.20 -31.38 3.79
C GLY A 227 16.02 -29.94 3.31
N VAL A 228 16.12 -29.69 2.00
CA VAL A 228 15.86 -28.36 1.41
C VAL A 228 14.41 -27.94 1.64
N ARG A 229 13.47 -28.88 1.65
CA ARG A 229 12.07 -28.59 1.95
C ARG A 229 11.87 -28.06 3.37
N ARG A 230 12.44 -28.75 4.35
CA ARG A 230 12.36 -28.38 5.77
C ARG A 230 13.11 -27.09 6.06
N THR A 231 14.31 -26.88 5.50
CA THR A 231 15.06 -25.63 5.69
C THR A 231 14.35 -24.43 5.07
N THR A 232 13.73 -24.59 3.90
CA THR A 232 12.88 -23.54 3.32
C THR A 232 11.73 -23.17 4.26
N ALA A 233 11.01 -24.15 4.81
CA ALA A 233 9.90 -23.91 5.72
C ALA A 233 10.37 -23.26 7.03
N ALA A 234 11.46 -23.75 7.61
CA ALA A 234 12.05 -23.20 8.84
C ALA A 234 12.54 -21.76 8.64
N LEU A 235 13.24 -21.46 7.54
CA LEU A 235 13.73 -20.12 7.24
C LEU A 235 12.59 -19.14 6.93
N THR A 236 11.56 -19.58 6.19
CA THR A 236 10.41 -18.71 5.89
C THR A 236 9.56 -18.43 7.12
N LEU A 237 9.17 -19.46 7.88
CA LEU A 237 8.38 -19.30 9.11
C LEU A 237 9.18 -18.58 10.20
N GLY A 238 10.41 -19.01 10.45
CA GLY A 238 11.31 -18.39 11.43
C GLY A 238 11.65 -16.95 11.06
N GLY A 239 11.85 -16.67 9.77
CA GLY A 239 12.02 -15.30 9.27
C GLY A 239 10.78 -14.44 9.49
N LEU A 240 9.58 -14.95 9.19
CA LEU A 240 8.32 -14.23 9.42
C LEU A 240 8.11 -13.92 10.91
N LEU A 241 8.34 -14.91 11.78
CA LEU A 241 8.29 -14.74 13.23
C LEU A 241 9.33 -13.73 13.72
N GLY A 242 10.55 -13.78 13.19
CA GLY A 242 11.60 -12.81 13.48
C GLY A 242 11.23 -11.39 13.04
N VAL A 243 10.55 -11.23 11.90
CA VAL A 243 10.02 -9.91 11.48
C VAL A 243 8.96 -9.41 12.44
N CYS A 244 8.02 -10.27 12.86
CA CYS A 244 6.99 -9.90 13.84
C CYS A 244 7.63 -9.50 15.17
N ALA A 245 8.54 -10.31 15.71
CA ALA A 245 9.22 -10.07 16.97
C ALA A 245 10.13 -8.83 16.92
N GLY A 246 10.86 -8.63 15.82
CA GLY A 246 11.70 -7.45 15.60
C GLY A 246 10.88 -6.17 15.48
N THR A 247 9.75 -6.22 14.76
CA THR A 247 8.82 -5.08 14.65
C THR A 247 8.22 -4.74 16.01
N TYR A 248 7.81 -5.75 16.77
CA TYR A 248 7.32 -5.57 18.14
C TYR A 248 8.40 -4.94 19.03
N GLY A 249 9.64 -5.43 18.98
CA GLY A 249 10.77 -4.85 19.71
C GLY A 249 11.03 -3.38 19.36
N LEU A 250 10.91 -3.00 18.08
CA LEU A 250 11.05 -1.59 17.68
C LEU A 250 9.92 -0.68 18.21
N LEU A 251 8.79 -1.25 18.63
CA LEU A 251 7.68 -0.51 19.20
C LEU A 251 7.73 -0.43 20.73
N THR A 252 8.60 -1.19 21.38
CA THR A 252 8.78 -1.16 22.84
C THR A 252 9.97 -0.28 23.24
N ALA A 253 9.87 0.39 24.40
CA ALA A 253 10.94 1.26 24.91
C ALA A 253 12.24 0.49 25.19
N GLU A 254 12.14 -0.77 25.60
CA GLU A 254 13.29 -1.64 25.92
C GLU A 254 13.89 -2.33 24.68
N GLY A 255 13.19 -2.29 23.54
CA GLY A 255 13.57 -3.03 22.34
C GLY A 255 14.49 -2.31 21.37
N GLY A 256 15.05 -1.15 21.76
CA GLY A 256 15.96 -0.38 20.92
C GLY A 256 17.24 -1.13 20.50
N THR A 257 17.76 -2.02 21.34
CA THR A 257 19.02 -2.75 21.07
C THR A 257 18.82 -4.03 20.27
N TYR A 258 17.75 -4.80 20.53
CA TYR A 258 17.51 -6.09 19.88
C TYR A 258 16.47 -6.04 18.76
N GLY A 259 15.58 -5.03 18.72
CA GLY A 259 14.49 -4.94 17.74
C GLY A 259 14.98 -4.82 16.31
N LEU A 260 15.93 -3.90 16.04
CA LEU A 260 16.52 -3.70 14.72
C LEU A 260 17.33 -4.92 14.21
N PRO A 261 18.29 -5.48 14.97
CA PRO A 261 19.04 -6.64 14.49
C PRO A 261 18.13 -7.87 14.33
N LEU A 262 17.14 -8.08 15.20
CA LEU A 262 16.18 -9.18 15.07
C LEU A 262 15.30 -9.02 13.83
N LEU A 263 14.83 -7.80 13.54
CA LEU A 263 14.07 -7.49 12.33
C LEU A 263 14.92 -7.79 11.08
N LEU A 264 16.17 -7.32 11.04
CA LEU A 264 17.08 -7.55 9.91
C LEU A 264 17.38 -9.04 9.72
N ALA A 265 17.64 -9.77 10.81
CA ALA A 265 17.84 -11.22 10.79
C ALA A 265 16.58 -11.96 10.31
N GLY A 266 15.39 -11.55 10.77
CA GLY A 266 14.10 -12.09 10.33
C GLY A 266 13.85 -11.87 8.83
N VAL A 267 14.08 -10.64 8.34
CA VAL A 267 13.99 -10.33 6.90
C VAL A 267 14.99 -11.16 6.10
N ALA A 268 16.24 -11.25 6.54
CA ALA A 268 17.28 -12.03 5.87
C ALA A 268 16.92 -13.52 5.81
N ALA A 269 16.43 -14.10 6.91
CA ALA A 269 15.98 -15.48 6.97
C ALA A 269 14.78 -15.73 6.05
N ALA A 270 13.78 -14.84 6.06
CA ALA A 270 12.61 -14.94 5.18
C ALA A 270 13.01 -14.86 3.69
N LEU A 271 13.90 -13.92 3.34
CA LEU A 271 14.44 -13.80 1.98
C LEU A 271 15.25 -15.01 1.57
N ALA A 272 16.10 -15.55 2.45
CA ALA A 272 16.87 -16.78 2.21
C ALA A 272 15.94 -17.98 1.97
N GLY A 273 14.90 -18.12 2.80
CA GLY A 273 13.84 -19.11 2.62
C GLY A 273 13.15 -18.99 1.27
N LEU A 274 12.73 -17.78 0.88
CA LEU A 274 12.12 -17.53 -0.44
C LEU A 274 13.09 -17.82 -1.60
N ARG A 275 14.39 -17.51 -1.44
CA ARG A 275 15.42 -17.76 -2.46
C ARG A 275 15.68 -19.26 -2.64
N LEU A 276 15.75 -20.01 -1.55
CA LEU A 276 15.88 -21.47 -1.55
C LEU A 276 14.63 -22.15 -2.10
N GLY A 277 13.44 -21.68 -1.72
CA GLY A 277 12.17 -22.13 -2.29
C GLY A 277 12.05 -21.83 -3.79
N GLY A 278 12.70 -20.77 -4.26
CA GLY A 278 12.77 -20.43 -5.69
C GLY A 278 13.52 -21.46 -6.54
N ARG A 279 14.44 -22.25 -5.95
CA ARG A 279 15.18 -23.30 -6.67
C ARG A 279 14.29 -24.48 -7.10
N ARG A 280 13.06 -24.58 -6.59
CA ARG A 280 12.09 -25.62 -6.97
C ARG A 280 11.39 -25.34 -8.30
N SER A 281 11.43 -24.09 -8.77
CA SER A 281 10.76 -23.65 -9.99
C SER A 281 11.76 -23.61 -11.14
N LEU A 282 11.70 -24.60 -12.02
CA LEU A 282 12.40 -24.58 -13.31
C LEU A 282 11.71 -23.56 -14.21
N ARG A 283 12.14 -22.30 -14.14
CA ARG A 283 11.55 -21.19 -14.91
C ARG A 283 12.58 -20.57 -15.84
N THR A 284 12.23 -20.53 -17.13
CA THR A 284 12.89 -19.66 -18.10
C THR A 284 12.09 -18.36 -18.22
N ARG A 285 12.77 -17.20 -18.25
CA ARG A 285 12.13 -15.89 -18.45
C ARG A 285 12.48 -15.39 -19.85
N TYR A 286 11.48 -15.34 -20.74
CA TYR A 286 11.65 -14.90 -22.12
C TYR A 286 12.21 -13.46 -22.25
N ARG A 287 11.86 -12.56 -21.31
CA ARG A 287 12.51 -11.26 -21.11
C ARG A 287 12.55 -10.91 -19.61
N PRO A 288 13.68 -11.08 -18.92
CA PRO A 288 13.78 -10.72 -17.52
C PRO A 288 13.79 -9.20 -17.35
N ASP A 289 12.92 -8.68 -16.50
CA ASP A 289 13.04 -7.32 -15.98
C ASP A 289 14.29 -7.27 -15.09
N ARG A 290 15.37 -6.65 -15.59
CA ARG A 290 16.62 -6.52 -14.85
C ARG A 290 16.51 -5.38 -13.85
N TRP A 291 17.09 -5.58 -12.67
CA TRP A 291 17.25 -4.51 -11.69
C TRP A 291 18.43 -3.64 -12.13
N ASP A 292 18.13 -2.62 -12.92
CA ASP A 292 19.13 -1.70 -13.48
C ASP A 292 19.54 -0.62 -12.45
N LEU A 293 20.61 0.13 -12.73
CA LEU A 293 21.09 1.23 -11.89
C LEU A 293 19.97 2.26 -11.62
N ARG A 294 19.11 2.53 -12.61
CA ARG A 294 17.94 3.39 -12.45
C ARG A 294 16.94 2.85 -11.40
N ALA A 295 16.74 1.54 -11.35
CA ALA A 295 15.87 0.91 -10.36
C ALA A 295 16.46 1.03 -8.94
N TRP A 296 17.78 0.90 -8.81
CA TRP A 296 18.51 1.15 -7.55
C TRP A 296 18.40 2.61 -7.11
N LEU A 297 18.56 3.57 -8.02
CA LEU A 297 18.43 4.99 -7.69
C LEU A 297 17.01 5.35 -7.24
N VAL A 298 15.97 4.84 -7.92
CA VAL A 298 14.57 5.05 -7.53
C VAL A 298 14.30 4.45 -6.15
N ALA A 299 14.62 3.16 -5.94
CA ALA A 299 14.40 2.50 -4.66
C ALA A 299 15.23 3.15 -3.53
N GLY A 300 16.49 3.46 -3.82
CA GLY A 300 17.42 4.10 -2.90
C GLY A 300 16.98 5.50 -2.50
N SER A 301 16.39 6.28 -3.40
CA SER A 301 15.87 7.62 -3.06
C SER A 301 14.73 7.56 -2.03
N GLY A 302 13.79 6.63 -2.16
CA GLY A 302 12.72 6.47 -1.17
C GLY A 302 13.22 5.87 0.14
N ALA A 303 14.18 4.95 0.09
CA ALA A 303 14.84 4.41 1.28
C ALA A 303 15.65 5.50 2.02
N ALA A 304 16.31 6.41 1.28
CA ALA A 304 17.02 7.55 1.86
C ALA A 304 16.05 8.52 2.53
N VAL A 305 14.90 8.85 1.91
CA VAL A 305 13.87 9.69 2.54
C VAL A 305 13.38 9.06 3.85
N ALA A 306 13.11 7.74 3.84
CA ALA A 306 12.72 7.01 5.03
C ALA A 306 13.78 7.09 6.12
N ALA A 307 15.03 6.74 5.80
CA ALA A 307 16.13 6.73 6.77
C ALA A 307 16.38 8.13 7.35
N LEU A 308 16.49 9.16 6.52
CA LEU A 308 16.77 10.52 6.97
C LEU A 308 15.63 11.10 7.82
N LEU A 309 14.36 10.81 7.51
CA LEU A 309 13.25 11.23 8.37
C LEU A 309 13.20 10.43 9.67
N THR A 310 13.59 9.15 9.66
CA THR A 310 13.68 8.36 10.89
C THR A 310 14.80 8.85 11.81
N LEU A 311 15.92 9.30 11.24
CA LEU A 311 17.03 9.92 11.97
C LEU A 311 16.63 11.30 12.49
N ALA A 312 16.02 12.15 11.65
CA ALA A 312 15.53 13.45 12.08
C ALA A 312 14.48 13.35 13.20
N ALA A 313 13.62 12.32 13.17
CA ALA A 313 12.66 12.03 14.25
C ALA A 313 13.34 11.64 15.56
N ALA A 314 14.55 11.07 15.52
CA ALA A 314 15.33 10.72 16.70
C ALA A 314 16.11 11.93 17.25
N ASP A 315 16.63 12.77 16.37
CA ASP A 315 17.43 13.95 16.75
C ASP A 315 16.56 15.09 17.31
N ASP A 316 15.43 15.40 16.66
CA ASP A 316 14.51 16.46 17.10
C ASP A 316 13.04 16.06 16.94
N PRO A 317 12.48 15.32 17.93
CA PRO A 317 11.09 14.88 17.89
C PRO A 317 10.08 16.04 17.85
N GLN A 318 10.40 17.20 18.42
CA GLN A 318 9.48 18.34 18.53
C GLN A 318 9.25 19.01 17.18
N ALA A 319 10.29 19.10 16.33
CA ALA A 319 10.15 19.64 14.99
C ALA A 319 9.27 18.78 14.06
N LEU A 320 9.27 17.46 14.25
CA LEU A 320 8.46 16.53 13.44
C LEU A 320 7.05 16.32 13.99
N HIS A 321 6.83 16.64 15.27
CA HIS A 321 5.55 16.54 15.95
C HIS A 321 5.17 17.87 16.60
N PRO A 322 4.75 18.87 15.80
CA PRO A 322 4.35 20.16 16.32
C PRO A 322 3.19 20.00 17.31
N GLY A 323 3.35 20.59 18.50
CA GLY A 323 2.33 20.59 19.54
C GLY A 323 1.08 21.35 19.10
N VAL A 324 -0.08 20.89 19.58
CA VAL A 324 -1.37 21.56 19.38
C VAL A 324 -1.82 22.37 20.60
N VAL A 325 -1.09 22.24 21.73
CA VAL A 325 -1.32 22.99 22.97
C VAL A 325 0.03 23.48 23.49
N PRO A 326 0.33 24.79 23.48
CA PRO A 326 -0.44 25.89 22.90
C PRO A 326 -0.51 25.84 21.36
N LEU A 327 -1.49 26.54 20.78
CA LEU A 327 -1.69 26.58 19.33
C LEU A 327 -0.61 27.45 18.66
N VAL A 328 0.46 26.83 18.17
CA VAL A 328 1.57 27.51 17.48
C VAL A 328 1.62 27.07 16.02
N ALA A 329 1.89 28.02 15.11
CA ALA A 329 2.04 27.70 13.70
C ALA A 329 3.23 26.73 13.50
N PRO A 330 3.04 25.61 12.79
CA PRO A 330 4.12 24.66 12.56
C PRO A 330 5.19 25.30 11.68
N THR A 331 6.45 25.19 12.10
CA THR A 331 7.59 25.61 11.27
C THR A 331 7.97 24.49 10.30
N LEU A 332 8.60 24.85 9.18
CA LEU A 332 9.14 23.89 8.22
C LEU A 332 10.60 23.61 8.58
N PRO A 333 10.93 22.43 9.14
CA PRO A 333 12.32 22.09 9.41
C PRO A 333 13.03 21.83 8.07
N LEU A 334 14.03 22.66 7.77
CA LEU A 334 14.68 22.71 6.45
C LEU A 334 15.42 21.41 6.12
N TRP A 335 16.05 20.78 7.11
CA TRP A 335 16.79 19.53 6.93
C TRP A 335 15.87 18.34 6.57
N PRO A 336 14.80 18.03 7.34
CA PRO A 336 13.79 17.05 6.94
C PRO A 336 13.12 17.39 5.60
N ALA A 337 12.86 18.67 5.33
CA ALA A 337 12.30 19.08 4.04
C ALA A 337 13.25 18.74 2.88
N ALA A 338 14.55 19.01 3.01
CA ALA A 338 15.56 18.65 2.03
C ALA A 338 15.65 17.13 1.82
N ALA A 339 15.53 16.33 2.89
CA ALA A 339 15.49 14.88 2.80
C ALA A 339 14.29 14.38 1.97
N VAL A 340 13.11 14.99 2.12
CA VAL A 340 11.92 14.65 1.30
C VAL A 340 12.15 14.94 -0.17
N LEU A 341 12.92 15.98 -0.52
CA LEU A 341 13.21 16.33 -1.91
C LEU A 341 14.03 15.27 -2.65
N LEU A 342 14.80 14.42 -1.94
CA LEU A 342 15.45 13.26 -2.56
C LEU A 342 14.41 12.32 -3.21
N GLY A 343 13.17 12.30 -2.69
CA GLY A 343 12.04 11.59 -3.27
C GLY A 343 11.68 12.03 -4.70
N LEU A 344 12.14 13.20 -5.17
CA LEU A 344 11.95 13.68 -6.54
C LEU A 344 12.91 13.04 -7.55
N LEU A 345 13.97 12.36 -7.11
CA LEU A 345 14.98 11.74 -7.98
C LEU A 345 14.38 10.90 -9.12
N PRO A 346 13.30 10.10 -8.92
CA PRO A 346 12.68 9.34 -10.00
C PRO A 346 12.18 10.20 -11.17
N SER A 347 11.82 11.47 -10.95
CA SER A 347 11.36 12.37 -12.03
C SER A 347 12.44 12.70 -13.07
N PHE A 348 13.71 12.59 -12.67
CA PHE A 348 14.88 12.83 -13.54
C PHE A 348 15.45 11.53 -14.11
N VAL A 349 15.37 10.45 -13.34
CA VAL A 349 16.00 9.16 -13.68
C VAL A 349 15.06 8.20 -14.40
N ALA A 350 13.74 8.34 -14.23
CA ALA A 350 12.80 7.47 -14.91
C ALA A 350 12.76 7.76 -16.43
N PRO A 351 12.76 6.72 -17.28
CA PRO A 351 12.62 6.90 -18.71
C PRO A 351 11.25 7.49 -19.02
N LYS A 352 11.22 8.66 -19.64
CA LYS A 352 10.00 9.32 -20.10
C LYS A 352 9.55 8.67 -21.40
N GLU A 353 8.28 8.28 -21.49
CA GLU A 353 7.67 7.95 -22.78
C GLU A 353 7.51 9.27 -23.57
N PRO A 354 7.89 9.33 -24.86
CA PRO A 354 7.57 10.50 -25.68
C PRO A 354 6.05 10.66 -25.77
N SER A 355 5.61 11.91 -25.60
CA SER A 355 4.22 12.38 -25.53
C SER A 355 3.37 12.11 -26.76
#